data_AF-A0A0N0JUD6-F1
#
_entry.id   AF-A0A0N0JUD6-F1
#
_cell.length_a   1.000
_cell.length_b   1.000
_cell.length_c   1.000
_cell.angle_alpha   90.00
_cell.angle_beta   90.00
_cell.angle_gamma   90.00
#
_symmetry.space_group_name_H-M   'P 1'
#
loop_
_entity.id
_entity.type
_entity.pdbx_description
1 polymer ?
#
loop_
_entity_poly.entity_id
_entity_poly.type
_entity_poly.pdbx_seq_one_letter_code
_entity_poly.pdbx_strand_id
1 'polypeptide(L)'
;MVDVLIDEIAAAWGWTGLVPEKVVAENEFGNLMVRDVQRRYWRICPEDLYCRLIAQDRPALDVLLEDDEFVADWQMERLVATARDHLGDLPEGRKYCLKIPSVLGGQYEIPNLATISLVDLMRASGHIAHEIDDLPDGAQVRLVVTD
;
A
#
# COMPACT_ATOMS: atom_id res chain seq x y z
N MET A 1 3.57 -7.77 23.21
CA MET A 1 3.96 -7.94 21.79
C MET A 1 3.40 -6.74 21.09
N VAL A 2 4.27 -5.81 20.72
CA VAL A 2 3.90 -4.74 19.79
C VAL A 2 3.60 -5.42 18.46
N ASP A 3 2.56 -4.96 17.77
CA ASP A 3 2.09 -5.53 16.51
C ASP A 3 3.20 -5.38 15.45
N VAL A 4 3.78 -6.51 15.01
CA VAL A 4 4.91 -6.55 14.07
C VAL A 4 4.63 -5.73 12.81
N LEU A 5 3.37 -5.69 12.36
CA LEU A 5 2.98 -4.91 11.20
C LEU A 5 3.00 -3.40 11.48
N ILE A 6 2.58 -2.95 12.67
CA ILE A 6 2.62 -1.54 13.05
C ILE A 6 4.05 -1.04 13.16
N ASP A 7 4.95 -1.84 13.75
CA ASP A 7 6.37 -1.51 13.83
C ASP A 7 6.99 -1.39 12.43
N GLU A 8 6.64 -2.29 11.52
CA GLU A 8 7.11 -2.23 10.13
C GLU A 8 6.55 -1.01 9.38
N ILE A 9 5.27 -0.68 9.55
CA ILE A 9 4.67 0.52 8.95
C ILE A 9 5.36 1.77 9.49
N ALA A 10 5.62 1.84 10.80
CA ALA A 10 6.31 2.98 11.41
C ALA A 10 7.72 3.15 10.84
N ALA A 11 8.46 2.05 10.68
CA ALA A 11 9.81 2.07 10.13
C ALA A 11 9.84 2.45 8.64
N ALA A 12 8.95 1.87 7.82
CA ALA A 12 8.98 2.00 6.37
C ALA A 12 8.27 3.26 5.85
N TRP A 13 7.22 3.73 6.54
CA TRP A 13 6.37 4.82 6.08
C TRP A 13 6.32 6.02 7.04
N GLY A 14 6.98 5.95 8.21
CA GLY A 14 6.95 7.03 9.21
C GLY A 14 7.51 8.36 8.72
N TRP A 15 8.37 8.35 7.69
CA TRP A 15 8.90 9.55 7.04
C TRP A 15 7.79 10.44 6.42
N THR A 16 6.63 9.87 6.07
CA THR A 16 5.47 10.61 5.54
C THR A 16 4.72 11.44 6.59
N GLY A 17 5.09 11.33 7.87
CA GLY A 17 4.38 11.94 9.00
C GLY A 17 3.29 11.06 9.62
N LEU A 18 3.06 9.86 9.07
CA LEU A 18 2.24 8.83 9.70
C LEU A 18 2.93 8.32 10.99
N VAL A 19 2.21 8.38 12.11
CA VAL A 19 2.58 7.69 13.36
C VAL A 19 1.52 6.63 13.64
N PRO A 20 1.72 5.38 13.18
CA PRO A 20 0.67 4.38 13.14
C PRO A 20 0.31 3.89 14.55
N GLU A 21 -0.99 3.81 14.83
CA GLU A 21 -1.52 3.20 16.06
C GLU A 21 -2.21 1.87 15.76
N LYS A 22 -2.98 1.81 14.67
CA LYS A 22 -3.78 0.64 14.33
C LYS A 22 -4.08 0.55 12.83
N VAL A 23 -3.93 -0.64 12.23
CA VAL A 23 -4.50 -0.95 10.92
C VAL A 23 -6.01 -1.23 11.09
N VAL A 24 -6.84 -0.49 10.37
CA VAL A 24 -8.32 -0.57 10.48
C VAL A 24 -8.98 -1.25 9.28
N ALA A 25 -8.29 -1.30 8.15
CA ALA A 25 -8.71 -2.06 6.98
C ALA A 25 -7.50 -2.45 6.13
N GLU A 26 -7.63 -3.55 5.41
CA GLU A 26 -6.69 -4.04 4.41
C GLU A 26 -7.48 -4.60 3.22
N ASN A 27 -6.95 -4.47 2.00
CA ASN A 27 -7.48 -5.17 0.83
C ASN A 27 -6.56 -6.34 0.41
N GLU A 28 -6.88 -7.01 -0.71
CA GLU A 28 -6.09 -8.15 -1.21
C GLU A 28 -4.78 -7.73 -1.93
N PHE A 29 -4.63 -6.46 -2.30
CA PHE A 29 -3.38 -5.89 -2.86
C PHE A 29 -2.44 -5.29 -1.80
N GLY A 30 -2.85 -5.35 -0.53
CA GLY A 30 -2.04 -4.88 0.59
C GLY A 30 -2.12 -3.38 0.83
N ASN A 31 -3.08 -2.68 0.21
CA ASN A 31 -3.40 -1.31 0.58
C ASN A 31 -3.96 -1.33 2.00
N LEU A 32 -3.52 -0.39 2.82
CA LEU A 32 -3.88 -0.31 4.23
C LEU A 32 -4.59 1.01 4.52
N MET A 33 -5.65 0.94 5.34
CA MET A 33 -6.13 2.10 6.08
C MET A 33 -5.57 2.01 7.50
N VAL A 34 -4.84 3.05 7.90
CA VAL A 34 -4.13 3.10 9.18
C VAL A 34 -4.65 4.28 9.98
N ARG A 35 -5.09 4.03 11.21
CA ARG A 35 -5.38 5.09 12.18
C ARG A 35 -4.08 5.48 12.86
N ASP A 36 -3.78 6.78 12.86
CA ASP A 36 -2.63 7.34 13.57
C ASP A 36 -2.95 7.63 15.05
N VAL A 37 -1.93 7.97 15.84
CA VAL A 37 -2.09 8.32 17.27
C VAL A 37 -2.94 9.58 17.52
N GLN A 38 -3.17 10.40 16.49
CA GLN A 38 -4.07 11.56 16.53
C GLN A 38 -5.50 11.19 16.12
N ARG A 39 -5.78 9.90 15.90
CA ARG A 39 -7.06 9.34 15.45
C ARG A 39 -7.50 9.79 14.05
N ARG A 40 -6.54 10.22 13.24
CA ARG A 40 -6.75 10.48 11.81
C ARG A 40 -6.49 9.20 11.02
N TYR A 41 -6.99 9.13 9.79
CA TYR A 41 -6.91 7.93 8.96
C TYR A 41 -6.09 8.20 7.71
N TRP A 42 -5.16 7.30 7.46
CA TRP A 42 -4.20 7.34 6.36
C TRP A 42 -4.42 6.14 5.45
N ARG A 43 -4.18 6.32 4.16
CA ARG A 43 -4.10 5.22 3.19
C ARG A 43 -2.66 5.01 2.78
N ILE A 44 -2.18 3.78 2.86
CA ILE A 44 -0.95 3.31 2.22
C ILE A 44 -1.35 2.56 0.96
N CYS A 45 -0.76 2.93 -0.17
CA CYS A 45 -0.96 2.32 -1.49
C CYS A 45 0.39 1.82 -1.99
N PRO A 46 0.78 0.57 -1.68
CA PRO A 46 2.12 0.07 -1.97
C PRO A 46 2.43 -0.04 -3.48
N GLU A 47 1.42 -0.26 -4.31
CA GLU A 47 1.52 -0.36 -5.75
C GLU A 47 1.74 1.00 -6.44
N ASP A 48 1.25 2.08 -5.84
CA ASP A 48 1.45 3.47 -6.30
C ASP A 48 2.44 4.26 -5.43
N LEU A 49 3.12 3.58 -4.49
CA LEU A 49 4.17 4.14 -3.63
C LEU A 49 3.79 5.43 -2.89
N TYR A 50 2.56 5.51 -2.36
CA TYR A 50 2.16 6.67 -1.55
C TYR A 50 1.58 6.29 -0.18
N CYS A 51 1.78 7.19 0.79
CA CYS A 51 1.01 7.23 2.02
C CYS A 51 0.42 8.63 2.21
N ARG A 52 -0.91 8.72 2.36
CA ARG A 52 -1.59 10.02 2.48
C ARG A 52 -2.71 9.99 3.52
N LEU A 53 -2.93 11.14 4.13
CA LEU A 53 -4.07 11.36 5.01
C LEU A 53 -5.37 11.38 4.18
N ILE A 54 -6.32 10.52 4.52
CA ILE A 54 -7.61 10.38 3.81
C ILE A 54 -8.80 10.89 4.63
N ALA A 55 -8.71 10.91 5.96
CA ALA A 55 -9.75 11.47 6.82
C ALA A 55 -9.18 11.99 8.14
N GLN A 56 -9.69 13.13 8.61
CA GLN A 56 -9.25 13.75 9.87
C GLN A 56 -9.80 13.01 11.10
N ASP A 57 -10.92 12.33 10.96
CA ASP A 57 -11.60 11.63 12.04
C ASP A 57 -12.51 10.53 11.49
N ARG A 58 -13.24 9.86 12.40
CA ARG A 58 -14.10 8.73 12.03
C ARG A 58 -15.30 9.17 11.18
N PRO A 59 -16.05 10.24 11.51
CA PRO A 59 -17.13 10.72 10.65
C PRO A 59 -16.68 11.05 9.23
N ALA A 60 -15.51 11.71 9.07
CA ALA A 60 -14.98 11.99 7.74
C ALA A 60 -14.62 10.72 6.96
N LEU A 61 -14.10 9.69 7.65
CA LEU A 61 -13.86 8.39 7.03
C LEU A 61 -15.18 7.71 6.63
N ASP A 62 -16.20 7.76 7.47
CA ASP A 62 -17.51 7.15 7.16
C ASP A 62 -18.11 7.78 5.89
N VAL A 63 -18.04 9.10 5.73
CA VAL A 63 -18.46 9.79 4.49
C VAL A 63 -17.62 9.35 3.29
N LEU A 64 -16.30 9.22 3.45
CA LEU A 64 -15.42 8.77 2.36
C LEU A 64 -15.73 7.32 1.94
N LEU A 65 -16.16 6.47 2.86
CA LEU A 65 -16.54 5.08 2.58
C LEU A 65 -17.93 4.95 1.91
N GLU A 66 -18.68 6.05 1.80
CA GLU A 66 -19.92 6.13 1.01
C GLU A 66 -19.66 6.63 -0.42
N ASP A 67 -18.43 7.05 -0.74
CA ASP A 67 -18.05 7.51 -2.08
C ASP A 67 -17.74 6.31 -3.00
N ASP A 68 -18.57 6.11 -4.02
CA ASP A 68 -18.48 4.97 -4.93
C ASP A 68 -17.14 4.91 -5.67
N GLU A 69 -16.53 6.06 -6.01
CA GLU A 69 -15.24 6.11 -6.71
C GLU A 69 -14.12 5.64 -5.79
N PHE A 70 -14.08 6.14 -4.56
CA PHE A 70 -13.13 5.70 -3.54
C PHE A 70 -13.30 4.22 -3.21
N VAL A 71 -14.54 3.73 -3.08
CA VAL A 71 -14.81 2.32 -2.79
C VAL A 71 -14.37 1.43 -3.95
N ALA A 72 -14.69 1.80 -5.20
CA ALA A 72 -14.27 1.03 -6.36
C ALA A 72 -12.74 0.97 -6.49
N ASP A 73 -12.06 2.11 -6.27
CA ASP A 73 -10.60 2.20 -6.26
C ASP A 73 -9.98 1.38 -5.11
N TRP A 74 -10.57 1.40 -3.92
CA TRP A 74 -10.09 0.64 -2.77
C TRP A 74 -10.25 -0.88 -2.94
N GLN A 75 -11.38 -1.34 -3.48
CA GLN A 75 -11.67 -2.78 -3.60
C GLN A 75 -10.89 -3.45 -4.73
N MET A 76 -10.56 -2.69 -5.79
CA MET A 76 -9.81 -3.19 -6.95
C MET A 76 -10.38 -4.50 -7.54
N GLU A 77 -11.71 -4.69 -7.47
CA GLU A 77 -12.35 -6.01 -7.65
C GLU A 77 -11.95 -6.72 -8.95
N ARG A 78 -11.86 -5.95 -10.05
CA ARG A 78 -11.48 -6.49 -11.37
C ARG A 78 -10.04 -7.02 -11.38
N LEU A 79 -9.13 -6.29 -10.74
CA LEU A 79 -7.73 -6.67 -10.67
C LEU A 79 -7.53 -7.84 -9.71
N VAL A 80 -8.24 -7.84 -8.58
CA VAL A 80 -8.30 -8.97 -7.64
C VAL A 80 -8.77 -10.24 -8.34
N ALA A 81 -9.86 -10.17 -9.10
CA ALA A 81 -10.36 -11.31 -9.86
C ALA A 81 -9.33 -11.83 -10.87
N THR A 82 -8.66 -10.91 -11.58
CA THR A 82 -7.59 -11.24 -12.54
C THR A 82 -6.40 -11.89 -11.84
N ALA A 83 -5.98 -11.36 -10.69
CA ALA A 83 -4.87 -11.89 -9.91
C ALA A 83 -5.18 -13.28 -9.36
N ARG A 84 -6.39 -13.48 -8.82
CA ARG A 84 -6.85 -14.78 -8.30
C ARG A 84 -6.93 -15.84 -9.39
N ASP A 85 -7.44 -15.50 -10.57
CA ASP A 85 -7.50 -16.42 -11.72
C ASP A 85 -6.09 -16.85 -12.18
N HIS A 86 -5.13 -15.92 -12.18
CA HIS A 86 -3.78 -16.18 -12.66
C HIS A 86 -2.84 -16.82 -11.61
N LEU A 87 -2.91 -16.37 -10.36
CA LEU A 87 -1.95 -16.70 -9.29
C LEU A 87 -2.53 -17.68 -8.25
N GLY A 88 -3.84 -17.93 -8.28
CA GLY A 88 -4.56 -18.70 -7.27
C GLY A 88 -4.87 -17.88 -6.02
N ASP A 89 -5.60 -18.51 -5.07
CA ASP A 89 -5.98 -17.88 -3.81
C ASP A 89 -4.77 -17.50 -2.94
N LEU A 90 -4.89 -16.42 -2.17
CA LEU A 90 -3.86 -15.96 -1.26
C LEU A 90 -3.77 -16.87 -0.03
N PRO A 91 -2.57 -17.40 0.29
CA PRO A 91 -2.30 -17.96 1.60
C PRO A 91 -2.41 -16.90 2.70
N GLU A 92 -2.57 -17.35 3.94
CA GLU A 92 -2.59 -16.47 5.12
C GLU A 92 -1.36 -15.54 5.18
N GLY A 93 -1.60 -14.26 5.44
CA GLY A 93 -0.56 -13.23 5.55
C GLY A 93 0.07 -12.77 4.23
N ARG A 94 -0.38 -13.29 3.08
CA ARG A 94 0.07 -12.86 1.75
C ARG A 94 -0.91 -11.90 1.09
N LYS A 95 -0.38 -11.11 0.16
CA LYS A 95 -1.12 -10.16 -0.68
C LYS A 95 -0.71 -10.33 -2.14
N TYR A 96 -1.61 -9.96 -3.04
CA TYR A 96 -1.21 -9.68 -4.42
C TYR A 96 -0.41 -8.38 -4.44
N CYS A 97 0.50 -8.24 -5.41
CA CYS A 97 1.24 -7.00 -5.61
C CYS A 97 1.65 -6.85 -7.07
N LEU A 98 2.12 -5.64 -7.41
CA LEU A 98 2.89 -5.43 -8.62
C LEU A 98 4.36 -5.78 -8.38
N LYS A 99 5.00 -6.47 -9.33
CA LYS A 99 6.46 -6.71 -9.31
C LYS A 99 7.23 -5.39 -9.46
N ILE A 100 6.72 -4.53 -10.33
CA ILE A 100 7.19 -3.16 -10.53
C ILE A 100 6.02 -2.24 -10.14
N PRO A 101 6.19 -1.33 -9.15
CA PRO A 101 5.18 -0.32 -8.82
C PRO A 101 4.82 0.56 -10.02
N SER A 102 3.59 1.09 -10.03
CA SER A 102 3.04 1.86 -11.15
C SER A 102 3.84 3.12 -11.46
N VAL A 103 4.29 3.83 -10.41
CA VAL A 103 5.11 5.04 -10.49
C VAL A 103 6.45 4.77 -11.17
N LEU A 104 6.92 3.52 -11.16
CA LEU A 104 8.14 3.07 -11.84
C LEU A 104 7.86 2.44 -13.21
N GLY A 105 6.66 2.67 -13.77
CA GLY A 105 6.25 2.18 -15.09
C GLY A 105 5.58 0.80 -15.08
N GLY A 106 5.36 0.23 -13.88
CA GLY A 106 4.64 -1.03 -13.73
C GLY A 106 3.21 -0.95 -14.24
N GLN A 107 2.78 -1.96 -15.00
CA GLN A 107 1.40 -2.04 -15.49
C GLN A 107 0.55 -2.91 -14.57
N TYR A 108 -0.74 -2.60 -14.49
CA TYR A 108 -1.75 -3.37 -13.75
C TYR A 108 -2.23 -4.58 -14.55
N GLU A 109 -1.28 -5.40 -14.99
CA GLU A 109 -1.53 -6.51 -15.91
C GLU A 109 -0.79 -7.77 -15.46
N ILE A 110 -1.33 -8.93 -15.86
CA ILE A 110 -0.88 -10.28 -15.50
C ILE A 110 0.66 -10.43 -15.45
N PRO A 111 1.45 -9.98 -16.45
CA PRO A 111 2.91 -10.16 -16.41
C PRO A 111 3.59 -9.50 -15.21
N ASN A 112 2.98 -8.44 -14.66
CA ASN A 112 3.49 -7.67 -13.54
C ASN A 112 2.84 -8.06 -12.21
N LEU A 113 1.92 -9.04 -12.17
CA LEU A 113 1.30 -9.49 -10.91
C LEU A 113 2.16 -10.55 -10.23
N ALA A 114 2.24 -10.47 -8.90
CA ALA A 114 2.90 -11.45 -8.04
C ALA A 114 2.19 -11.57 -6.68
N THR A 115 2.73 -12.41 -5.80
CA THR A 115 2.33 -12.43 -4.39
C THR A 115 3.54 -12.19 -3.49
N ILE A 116 3.31 -11.60 -2.32
CA ILE A 116 4.32 -11.26 -1.32
C ILE A 116 3.71 -11.33 0.09
N SER A 117 4.51 -11.40 1.15
CA SER A 117 4.01 -11.22 2.51
C SER A 117 3.61 -9.76 2.73
N LEU A 118 2.58 -9.49 3.55
CA LEU A 118 2.17 -8.10 3.83
C LEU A 118 3.30 -7.29 4.47
N VAL A 119 4.08 -7.91 5.38
CA VAL A 119 5.21 -7.26 6.05
C VAL A 119 6.30 -6.87 5.05
N ASP A 120 6.70 -7.78 4.16
CA ASP A 120 7.73 -7.47 3.15
C ASP A 120 7.22 -6.46 2.12
N LEU A 121 5.92 -6.49 1.80
CA LEU A 121 5.30 -5.48 0.93
C LEU A 121 5.41 -4.10 1.55
N MET A 122 5.01 -3.93 2.82
CA MET A 122 5.10 -2.65 3.53
C MET A 122 6.55 -2.15 3.62
N ARG A 123 7.49 -3.05 3.95
CA ARG A 123 8.92 -2.74 4.01
C ARG A 123 9.45 -2.24 2.68
N ALA A 124 9.28 -3.06 1.62
CA ALA A 124 9.87 -2.79 0.32
C ALA A 124 9.25 -1.55 -0.32
N SER A 125 7.92 -1.45 -0.33
CA SER A 125 7.22 -0.30 -0.92
C SER A 125 7.53 1.01 -0.17
N GLY A 126 7.57 0.99 1.17
CA GLY A 126 7.90 2.19 1.95
C GLY A 126 9.34 2.66 1.74
N HIS A 127 10.29 1.72 1.64
CA HIS A 127 11.68 2.07 1.30
C HIS A 127 11.80 2.63 -0.11
N ILE A 128 11.20 1.99 -1.12
CA ILE A 128 11.23 2.48 -2.51
C ILE A 128 10.57 3.86 -2.59
N ALA A 129 9.41 4.05 -1.95
CA ALA A 129 8.71 5.32 -1.93
C ALA A 129 9.57 6.45 -1.34
N HIS A 130 10.31 6.17 -0.26
CA HIS A 130 11.21 7.16 0.36
C HIS A 130 12.39 7.52 -0.55
N GLU A 131 13.00 6.54 -1.22
CA GLU A 131 14.16 6.77 -2.10
C GLU A 131 13.80 7.60 -3.35
N ILE A 132 12.54 7.55 -3.78
CA ILE A 132 12.05 8.33 -4.92
C ILE A 132 11.27 9.57 -4.53
N ASP A 133 11.10 9.82 -3.23
CA ASP A 133 10.44 11.02 -2.72
C ASP A 133 11.20 12.26 -3.22
N ASP A 134 10.46 13.31 -3.57
CA ASP A 134 10.97 14.55 -4.19
C ASP A 134 11.67 14.41 -5.56
N LEU A 135 11.73 13.23 -6.18
CA LEU A 135 12.21 13.13 -7.56
C LEU A 135 11.18 13.75 -8.52
N PRO A 136 11.63 14.57 -9.51
CA PRO A 136 10.73 15.13 -10.50
C PRO A 136 10.21 14.04 -11.45
N ASP A 137 9.03 14.26 -12.00
CA ASP A 137 8.47 13.40 -13.04
C ASP A 137 9.46 13.20 -14.19
N GLY A 138 9.64 11.93 -14.60
CA GLY A 138 10.58 11.54 -15.64
C GLY A 138 12.04 11.37 -15.18
N ALA A 139 12.33 11.55 -13.89
CA ALA A 139 13.62 11.20 -13.32
C ALA A 139 14.02 9.76 -13.64
N GLN A 140 15.32 9.55 -13.87
CA GLN A 140 15.87 8.22 -14.12
C GLN A 140 16.36 7.62 -12.81
N VAL A 141 15.79 6.48 -12.41
CA VAL A 141 16.21 5.73 -11.23
C VAL A 141 17.09 4.55 -11.63
N ARG A 142 18.05 4.19 -10.77
CA ARG A 142 18.88 2.98 -10.93
C ARG A 142 18.69 2.10 -9.71
N LEU A 143 18.12 0.92 -9.91
CA LEU A 143 18.09 -0.12 -8.88
C LEU A 143 19.48 -0.76 -8.76
N VAL A 144 20.02 -0.77 -7.55
CA VAL A 144 21.27 -1.43 -7.21
C VAL A 144 20.95 -2.53 -6.19
N VAL A 145 21.27 -3.78 -6.55
CA VAL A 145 21.20 -4.91 -5.61
C VAL A 145 22.56 -5.04 -4.95
N THR A 146 22.61 -4.92 -3.62
CA THR A 146 23.83 -5.07 -2.83
C THR A 146 23.71 -6.32 -1.95
N ASP A 147 24.74 -7.17 -1.95
CA ASP A 147 24.83 -8.41 -1.15
C ASP A 147 24.94 -8.15 0.36
#